data_AF-A0A172Q8M8-F1
#
_entry.id   AF-A0A172Q8M8-F1
#
_cell.length_a   1.000
_cell.length_b   1.000
_cell.length_c   1.000
_cell.angle_alpha   90.00
_cell.angle_beta   90.00
_cell.angle_gamma   90.00
#
_symmetry.space_group_name_H-M   'P 1'
#
loop_
_entity.id
_entity.type
_entity.pdbx_description
1 polymer ?
#
loop_
_entity_poly.entity_id
_entity_poly.type
_entity_poly.pdbx_seq_one_letter_code
_entity_poly.pdbx_strand_id
1 'polypeptide(L)'
;MFYLIIAILVVLYYFFMAPKTIRNTLNMIGLAALVVLLLTLAVMSFVKIIQFPPEIFVTVGMVLLAYFALRDIWNLTPKRPKK
;
A
#
# COMPACT_ATOMS: atom_id res chain seq x y z
N MET A 1 18.06 -13.26 -26.79
CA MET A 1 16.76 -13.59 -27.40
C MET A 1 16.33 -15.02 -27.06
N PHE A 2 17.03 -16.05 -27.55
CA PHE A 2 16.68 -17.46 -27.34
C PHE A 2 16.60 -17.90 -25.85
N TYR A 3 17.60 -17.56 -25.03
CA TYR A 3 17.63 -17.95 -23.61
C TYR A 3 16.50 -17.34 -22.77
N LEU A 4 16.04 -16.13 -23.12
CA LEU A 4 14.93 -15.46 -22.44
C LEU A 4 13.61 -16.19 -22.70
N ILE A 5 13.40 -16.63 -23.94
CA ILE A 5 12.24 -17.44 -24.34
C ILE A 5 12.25 -18.78 -23.59
N ILE A 6 13.41 -19.45 -23.52
CA ILE A 6 13.56 -20.70 -22.76
C ILE A 6 13.25 -20.49 -21.28
N ALA A 7 13.81 -19.44 -20.66
CA ALA A 7 13.56 -19.14 -19.26
C ALA A 7 12.07 -18.92 -18.97
N ILE A 8 11.37 -18.16 -19.83
CA ILE A 8 9.93 -17.93 -19.72
C ILE A 8 9.14 -19.24 -19.88
N LEU A 9 9.50 -20.08 -20.86
CA LEU A 9 8.87 -21.39 -21.07
C LEU A 9 9.02 -22.32 -19.85
N VAL A 10 10.20 -22.33 -19.23
CA VAL A 10 10.45 -23.12 -18.01
C VAL A 10 9.58 -22.60 -16.84
N VAL A 11 9.52 -21.28 -16.64
CA VAL A 11 8.67 -20.69 -15.59
C VAL A 11 7.19 -21.02 -15.81
N LEU A 12 6.70 -20.90 -17.06
CA LEU A 12 5.33 -21.24 -17.43
C LEU A 12 5.03 -22.73 -17.18
N TYR A 13 5.96 -23.63 -17.53
CA TYR A 13 5.82 -25.06 -17.25
C TYR A 13 5.65 -25.35 -15.76
N TYR A 14 6.47 -24.72 -14.90
CA TYR A 14 6.34 -24.89 -13.44
C TYR A 14 5.06 -24.27 -12.88
N PHE A 15 4.54 -23.18 -13.46
CA PHE A 15 3.31 -22.55 -12.99
C PHE A 15 2.06 -23.37 -13.38
N PHE A 16 2.01 -23.91 -14.60
CA PHE A 16 0.82 -24.58 -15.13
C PHE A 16 0.85 -26.11 -15.01
N MET A 17 2.01 -26.74 -15.16
CA MET A 17 2.14 -28.19 -15.35
C MET A 17 2.97 -28.89 -14.26
N ALA A 18 3.30 -28.21 -13.16
CA ALA A 18 4.06 -28.83 -12.08
C ALA A 18 3.31 -30.04 -11.45
N PRO A 19 4.02 -31.16 -11.22
CA PRO A 19 3.46 -32.36 -10.59
C PRO A 19 3.04 -32.06 -9.15
N LYS A 20 1.98 -32.75 -8.69
CA LYS A 20 1.36 -32.49 -7.38
C LYS A 20 2.35 -32.56 -6.21
N THR A 21 3.38 -33.41 -6.31
CA THR A 21 4.44 -33.58 -5.30
C THR A 21 5.28 -32.31 -5.07
N ILE A 22 5.52 -31.51 -6.12
CA ILE A 22 6.38 -30.32 -6.06
C ILE A 22 5.56 -29.02 -5.99
N ARG A 23 4.29 -29.09 -6.42
CA ARG A 23 3.36 -27.95 -6.46
C ARG A 23 3.18 -27.28 -5.09
N ASN A 24 3.15 -28.06 -4.01
CA ASN A 24 3.02 -27.49 -2.65
C ASN A 24 4.24 -26.64 -2.27
N THR A 25 5.45 -27.15 -2.56
CA THR A 25 6.70 -26.42 -2.31
C THR A 25 6.81 -25.18 -3.19
N LEU A 26 6.44 -25.26 -4.46
CA LEU A 26 6.43 -24.10 -5.37
C LEU A 26 5.42 -23.03 -4.94
N ASN A 27 4.23 -23.43 -4.49
CA ASN A 27 3.24 -22.49 -3.96
C ASN A 27 3.75 -21.81 -2.68
N MET A 28 4.41 -22.55 -1.79
CA MET A 28 4.98 -21.99 -0.56
C MET A 28 6.11 -21.00 -0.87
N ILE A 29 7.00 -21.33 -1.81
CA ILE A 29 8.06 -20.42 -2.27
C ILE A 29 7.46 -19.19 -2.96
N GLY A 30 6.46 -19.38 -3.83
CA GLY A 30 5.76 -18.28 -4.50
C GLY A 30 5.07 -17.34 -3.51
N LEU A 31 4.42 -17.90 -2.49
CA LEU A 31 3.79 -17.13 -1.42
C LEU A 31 4.83 -16.39 -0.58
N ALA A 32 5.94 -17.04 -0.20
CA ALA A 32 7.03 -16.39 0.51
C ALA A 32 7.64 -15.24 -0.31
N ALA A 33 7.89 -15.44 -1.60
CA ALA A 33 8.39 -14.41 -2.51
C ALA A 33 7.41 -13.22 -2.62
N LEU A 34 6.11 -13.51 -2.72
CA LEU A 34 5.06 -12.49 -2.76
C LEU A 34 5.02 -11.69 -1.45
N VAL A 35 5.10 -12.36 -0.29
CA VAL A 35 5.13 -11.71 1.02
C VAL A 35 6.34 -10.78 1.15
N VAL A 36 7.54 -11.24 0.78
CA VAL A 36 8.76 -10.42 0.83
C VAL A 36 8.66 -9.21 -0.11
N LEU A 37 8.11 -9.40 -1.31
CA LEU A 37 7.89 -8.33 -2.27
C LEU A 37 6.92 -7.28 -1.73
N LEU A 38 5.79 -7.71 -1.17
CA LEU A 38 4.81 -6.80 -0.56
C LEU A 38 5.39 -6.05 0.64
N LEU A 39 6.13 -6.72 1.52
CA LEU A 39 6.79 -6.07 2.66
C LEU A 39 7.80 -5.02 2.19
N THR A 40 8.61 -5.35 1.19
CA THR A 40 9.60 -4.41 0.65
C THR A 40 8.93 -3.19 0.02
N LEU A 41 7.86 -3.40 -0.75
CA LEU A 41 7.03 -2.32 -1.32
C LEU A 41 6.40 -1.45 -0.24
N ALA A 42 5.89 -2.05 0.84
CA ALA A 42 5.29 -1.32 1.96
C ALA A 42 6.34 -0.43 2.66
N VAL A 43 7.52 -0.98 2.95
CA VAL A 43 8.63 -0.24 3.56
C VAL A 43 9.10 0.89 2.64
N MET A 44 9.31 0.62 1.35
CA MET A 44 9.69 1.64 0.36
C MET A 44 8.64 2.75 0.25
N SER A 45 7.36 2.40 0.27
CA SER A 45 6.26 3.37 0.23
C SER A 45 6.28 4.27 1.47
N PHE A 46 6.52 3.70 2.64
CA PHE A 46 6.63 4.47 3.88
C PHE A 46 7.83 5.42 3.88
N VAL A 47 8.98 4.96 3.42
CA VAL A 47 10.17 5.81 3.26
C VAL A 47 9.90 6.95 2.28
N LYS A 48 9.24 6.67 1.14
CA LYS A 48 8.84 7.71 0.20
C LYS A 48 7.88 8.74 0.80
N ILE A 49 6.99 8.32 1.70
CA ILE A 49 6.09 9.25 2.39
C ILE A 49 6.89 10.24 3.21
N ILE A 50 7.86 9.78 4.00
CA ILE A 50 8.71 10.65 4.83
C ILE A 50 9.58 11.58 3.98
N GLN A 51 10.02 11.12 2.80
CA GLN A 51 10.80 11.91 1.86
C GLN A 51 9.98 12.95 1.07
N PHE A 52 8.65 13.03 1.26
CA PHE A 52 7.87 14.06 0.60
C PHE A 52 8.28 15.47 1.05
N PRO A 53 8.11 16.48 0.17
CA PRO A 53 8.37 17.86 0.52
C PRO A 53 7.61 18.26 1.81
N PRO A 54 8.27 18.93 2.78
CA PRO A 54 7.65 19.34 4.05
C PRO A 54 6.35 20.14 3.87
N GLU A 55 6.22 20.86 2.75
CA GLU A 55 5.07 21.66 2.38
C GLU A 55 3.78 20.82 2.32
N ILE A 56 3.87 19.56 1.88
CA ILE A 56 2.71 18.65 1.81
C ILE A 56 2.21 18.36 3.22
N PHE A 57 3.12 18.09 4.17
CA PHE A 57 2.77 17.85 5.56
C PHE A 57 2.15 19.07 6.23
N VAL A 58 2.72 20.26 5.98
CA VAL A 58 2.18 21.53 6.51
C VAL A 58 0.77 21.80 5.95
N THR A 59 0.57 21.56 4.65
CA THR A 59 -0.73 21.75 4.00
C THR A 59 -1.80 20.85 4.60
N VAL A 60 -1.49 19.56 4.80
CA VAL A 60 -2.40 18.62 5.46
C VAL A 60 -2.74 19.08 6.89
N GLY A 61 -1.74 19.56 7.64
CA GLY A 61 -1.93 20.14 8.96
C GLY A 61 -2.87 21.35 8.95
N MET A 62 -2.66 22.29 8.01
CA MET A 62 -3.53 23.46 7.87
C MET A 62 -4.97 23.11 7.49
N VAL A 63 -5.17 22.12 6.62
CA VAL A 63 -6.51 21.64 6.26
C VAL A 63 -7.23 21.05 7.47
N LEU A 64 -6.54 20.26 8.29
CA LEU A 64 -7.10 19.72 9.53
C LEU A 64 -7.48 20.83 10.52
N LEU A 65 -6.63 21.84 10.69
CA LEU A 65 -6.92 22.99 11.54
C LEU A 65 -8.12 23.78 11.03
N ALA A 66 -8.22 24.02 9.72
CA ALA A 66 -9.37 24.68 9.12
C ALA A 66 -10.67 23.89 9.34
N TYR A 67 -10.64 22.57 9.20
CA TYR A 67 -11.79 21.71 9.50
C TYR A 67 -12.20 21.79 10.98
N PHE A 68 -11.24 21.76 11.91
CA PHE A 68 -11.52 21.92 13.34
C PHE A 68 -12.10 23.28 13.66
N ALA A 69 -11.56 24.36 13.08
CA ALA A 69 -12.07 25.71 13.27
C ALA A 69 -13.52 25.85 12.76
N LEU A 70 -13.82 25.29 11.57
CA LEU A 70 -15.19 25.26 11.03
C LEU A 70 -16.14 24.45 11.92
N ARG A 71 -15.69 23.31 12.44
CA ARG A 71 -16.47 22.48 13.38
C ARG A 71 -16.74 23.23 14.69
N ASP A 72 -15.77 23.97 15.19
CA ASP A 72 -15.92 24.75 16.42
C ASP A 72 -16.93 25.90 16.23
N ILE A 73 -16.83 26.63 15.10
CA ILE A 73 -17.82 27.65 14.71
C ILE A 73 -19.23 27.06 14.62
N TRP A 74 -19.38 25.86 14.04
CA TRP A 74 -20.68 25.19 13.97
C TRP A 74 -21.24 24.90 15.38
N ASN A 75 -20.39 24.41 16.29
CA ASN A 75 -20.77 24.10 17.67
C ASN A 75 -21.06 25.35 18.51
N LEU A 76 -20.59 26.53 18.10
CA LEU A 76 -20.92 27.82 18.72
C LEU A 76 -22.31 28.35 18.32
N THR A 77 -23.06 27.64 17.46
CA THR A 77 -24.45 28.00 17.16
C THR A 77 -25.26 28.02 18.47
N PRO A 78 -25.82 29.18 18.88
CA PRO A 78 -26.42 29.31 20.20
C PRO A 78 -27.65 28.40 20.32
N LYS A 79 -27.67 27.55 21.36
CA LYS A 79 -28.92 26.98 21.85
C LYS A 79 -29.81 28.18 22.21
N ARG A 80 -30.90 28.37 21.45
CA ARG A 80 -31.96 29.35 21.75
C ARG A 80 -32.22 29.37 23.26
N PRO A 81 -32.14 30.52 23.94
CA PRO A 81 -32.66 30.59 25.29
C PRO A 81 -34.15 30.20 25.22
N LYS A 82 -34.52 29.13 25.94
CA LYS A 82 -35.93 28.78 26.16
C LYS A 82 -36.56 29.99 26.87
N LYS A 83 -37.40 30.70 26.13
CA LYS A 83 -38.28 31.73 26.65
C LYS A 83 -39.43 31.06 27.40
#